data_AF-L1I8X9-F1
#
_entry.id   AF-L1I8X9-F1
#
_cell.length_a   1.000
_cell.length_b   1.000
_cell.length_c   1.000
_cell.angle_alpha   90.00
_cell.angle_beta   90.00
_cell.angle_gamma   90.00
#
_symmetry.space_group_name_H-M   'P 1'
#
loop_
_entity.id
_entity.type
_entity.pdbx_description
1 polymer ?
#
loop_
_entity_poly.entity_id
_entity_poly.type
_entity_poly.pdbx_seq_one_letter_code
_entity_poly.pdbx_strand_id
1 'polypeptide(L)'
;GMKLQEIQSIRSMFQSFDEDNSGSLTPDEVQSALSRYGLSISPQEFEAVMEAFDTDKSGSLGFEEVVELFLFLKASSSSQV
;
A
#
# COMPACT_ATOMS: atom_id res chain seq x y z
N GLY A 1 14.81 -11.61 2.71
CA GLY A 1 13.85 -11.27 3.78
C GLY A 1 13.87 -9.79 4.01
N MET A 2 12.72 -9.17 4.21
CA MET A 2 12.62 -7.73 4.45
C MET A 2 13.38 -7.34 5.74
N LYS A 3 14.08 -6.20 5.74
CA LYS A 3 14.77 -5.73 6.94
C LYS A 3 13.73 -5.24 7.96
N LEU A 4 13.96 -5.49 9.24
CA LEU A 4 13.05 -5.05 10.32
C LEU A 4 12.73 -3.55 10.27
N GLN A 5 13.72 -2.73 9.93
CA GLN A 5 13.58 -1.28 9.76
C GLN A 5 12.55 -0.91 8.68
N GLU A 6 12.47 -1.71 7.63
CA GLU A 6 11.58 -1.48 6.49
C GLU A 6 10.14 -1.86 6.83
N ILE A 7 9.96 -2.98 7.54
CA ILE A 7 8.65 -3.36 8.13
C ILE A 7 8.18 -2.27 9.09
N GLN A 8 9.06 -1.73 9.93
CA GLN A 8 8.73 -0.63 10.84
C GLN A 8 8.33 0.63 10.09
N SER A 9 9.04 0.99 9.01
CA SER A 9 8.70 2.14 8.19
C SER A 9 7.33 1.98 7.51
N ILE A 10 7.04 0.80 6.96
CA ILE A 10 5.74 0.50 6.35
C ILE A 10 4.64 0.52 7.41
N ARG A 11 4.91 -0.01 8.60
CA ARG A 11 3.95 0.03 9.72
C ARG A 11 3.65 1.44 10.19
N SER A 12 4.67 2.28 10.37
CA SER A 12 4.46 3.68 10.75
C SER A 12 3.71 4.46 9.68
N MET A 13 3.97 4.18 8.41
CA MET A 13 3.22 4.74 7.31
C MET A 13 1.75 4.28 7.36
N PHE A 14 1.50 2.98 7.42
CA PHE A 14 0.16 2.40 7.52
C PHE A 14 -0.66 3.05 8.63
N GLN A 15 -0.07 3.14 9.84
CA GLN A 15 -0.70 3.79 10.99
C GLN A 15 -0.95 5.29 10.83
N SER A 16 -0.21 5.97 9.94
CA SER A 16 -0.44 7.38 9.63
C SER A 16 -1.59 7.63 8.66
N PHE A 17 -2.09 6.57 8.00
CA PHE A 17 -3.21 6.61 7.08
C PHE A 17 -4.46 5.91 7.61
N ASP A 18 -4.31 4.90 8.46
CA ASP A 18 -5.40 4.23 9.20
C ASP A 18 -5.91 5.16 10.32
N GLU A 19 -6.58 6.24 9.94
CA GLU A 19 -7.00 7.31 10.88
C GLU A 19 -8.02 6.79 11.90
N ASP A 20 -8.86 5.83 11.50
CA ASP A 20 -9.87 5.22 12.35
C ASP A 20 -9.37 4.02 13.16
N ASN A 21 -8.12 3.58 12.93
CA ASN A 21 -7.51 2.39 13.54
C ASN A 21 -8.33 1.11 13.29
N SER A 22 -8.96 1.00 12.11
CA SER A 22 -9.69 -0.19 11.68
C SER A 22 -8.76 -1.40 11.48
N GLY A 23 -7.46 -1.16 11.28
CA GLY A 23 -6.50 -2.20 10.91
C GLY A 23 -6.51 -2.52 9.41
N SER A 24 -7.17 -1.67 8.61
CA SER A 24 -7.21 -1.73 7.15
C SER A 24 -7.18 -0.32 6.56
N LEU A 25 -6.77 -0.18 5.30
CA LEU A 25 -6.88 1.08 4.56
C LEU A 25 -8.01 0.97 3.54
N THR A 26 -8.96 1.90 3.63
CA THR A 26 -9.98 2.11 2.62
C THR A 26 -9.36 2.55 1.29
N PRO A 27 -10.09 2.45 0.16
CA PRO A 27 -9.56 2.89 -1.14
C PRO A 27 -9.04 4.34 -1.15
N ASP A 28 -9.75 5.27 -0.51
CA ASP A 28 -9.33 6.68 -0.42
C ASP A 28 -8.02 6.85 0.38
N GLU A 29 -7.83 6.05 1.44
CA GLU A 29 -6.60 6.05 2.23
C GLU A 29 -5.43 5.42 1.46
N VAL A 30 -5.66 4.34 0.72
CA VAL A 30 -4.65 3.73 -0.16
C VAL A 30 -4.21 4.72 -1.24
N GLN A 31 -5.16 5.41 -1.89
CA GLN A 31 -4.85 6.42 -2.90
C GLN A 31 -4.03 7.57 -2.30
N SER A 32 -4.41 8.03 -1.11
CA SER A 32 -3.68 9.05 -0.37
C SER A 32 -2.26 8.59 -0.03
N ALA A 33 -2.09 7.33 0.39
CA ALA A 33 -0.80 6.74 0.72
C ALA A 33 0.14 6.67 -0.49
N LEU A 34 -0.36 6.21 -1.63
CA LEU A 34 0.40 6.17 -2.89
C LEU A 34 0.84 7.57 -3.33
N SER A 35 -0.06 8.55 -3.24
CA SER A 35 0.24 9.95 -3.56
C SER A 35 1.34 10.53 -2.65
N ARG A 36 1.26 10.31 -1.33
CA ARG A 36 2.32 10.74 -0.40
C ARG A 36 3.64 10.01 -0.61
N TYR A 37 3.61 8.80 -1.17
CA TYR A 37 4.80 8.06 -1.58
C TYR A 37 5.40 8.57 -2.91
N GLY A 38 4.77 9.56 -3.54
CA GLY A 38 5.22 10.15 -4.81
C GLY A 38 4.71 9.42 -6.06
N LEU A 39 3.75 8.51 -5.90
CA LEU A 39 3.13 7.80 -7.01
C LEU A 39 1.81 8.47 -7.38
N SER A 40 1.72 8.93 -8.61
CA SER A 40 0.46 9.36 -9.22
C SER A 40 0.04 8.30 -10.21
N ILE A 41 -1.06 7.60 -9.91
CA ILE A 41 -1.63 6.58 -10.79
C ILE A 41 -3.04 6.99 -11.21
N SER A 42 -3.43 6.58 -12.41
CA SER A 42 -4.77 6.81 -12.95
C SER A 42 -5.84 6.01 -12.19
N PRO A 43 -7.13 6.37 -12.30
CA PRO A 43 -8.21 5.60 -11.70
C PRO A 43 -8.23 4.13 -12.14
N GLN A 44 -7.90 3.84 -13.41
CA GLN A 44 -7.86 2.47 -13.93
C GLN A 44 -6.71 1.66 -13.34
N GLU A 45 -5.53 2.28 -13.19
CA GLU A 45 -4.40 1.65 -12.51
C GLU A 45 -4.68 1.43 -11.03
N PHE A 46 -5.37 2.36 -10.38
CA PHE A 46 -5.78 2.22 -8.99
C PHE A 46 -6.77 1.07 -8.80
N GLU A 47 -7.75 0.93 -9.68
CA GLU A 47 -8.69 -0.19 -9.66
C GLU A 47 -7.96 -1.54 -9.82
N ALA A 48 -6.99 -1.61 -10.73
CA ALA A 48 -6.15 -2.80 -10.90
C ALA A 48 -5.28 -3.11 -9.67
N VAL A 49 -4.77 -2.08 -8.97
CA VAL A 49 -4.07 -2.25 -7.69
C VAL A 49 -4.99 -2.85 -6.65
N MET A 50 -6.18 -2.27 -6.46
CA MET A 50 -7.14 -2.81 -5.49
C MET A 50 -7.53 -4.25 -5.84
N GLU A 51 -7.83 -4.55 -7.10
CA GLU A 51 -8.22 -5.90 -7.53
C GLU A 51 -7.12 -6.95 -7.27
N ALA A 52 -5.85 -6.57 -7.47
CA ALA A 52 -4.70 -7.45 -7.34
C ALA A 52 -4.28 -7.71 -5.88
N PHE A 53 -4.40 -6.71 -5.01
CA PHE A 53 -3.88 -6.78 -3.63
C PHE A 53 -4.97 -6.98 -2.57
N ASP A 54 -6.23 -6.62 -2.83
CA ASP A 54 -7.38 -7.00 -1.98
C ASP A 54 -7.70 -8.49 -2.24
N THR A 55 -6.94 -9.36 -1.60
CA THR A 55 -6.98 -10.82 -1.78
C THR A 55 -8.13 -11.45 -1.02
N ASP A 56 -8.48 -10.87 0.13
CA ASP A 56 -9.59 -11.33 0.96
C ASP A 56 -10.95 -10.77 0.51
N LYS A 57 -10.97 -9.83 -0.43
CA LYS A 57 -12.15 -9.18 -1.00
C LYS A 57 -12.96 -8.42 0.06
N SER A 58 -12.27 -7.84 1.03
CA SER A 58 -12.85 -6.97 2.06
C SER A 58 -13.26 -5.60 1.50
N GLY A 59 -12.72 -5.20 0.35
CA GLY A 59 -12.89 -3.87 -0.24
C GLY A 59 -11.95 -2.82 0.37
N SER A 60 -11.00 -3.24 1.21
CA SER A 60 -9.95 -2.43 1.83
C SER A 60 -8.66 -3.25 1.85
N LEU A 61 -7.52 -2.63 2.14
CA LEU A 61 -6.24 -3.34 2.23
C LEU A 61 -5.81 -3.52 3.69
N GLY A 62 -5.73 -4.76 4.14
CA GLY A 62 -5.14 -5.10 5.43
C GLY A 62 -3.62 -4.83 5.46
N PHE A 63 -3.03 -4.88 6.65
CA PHE A 63 -1.59 -4.61 6.80
C PHE A 63 -0.71 -5.54 5.95
N GLU A 64 -1.06 -6.82 5.84
CA GLU A 64 -0.30 -7.80 5.03
C GLU A 64 -0.34 -7.46 3.54
N GLU A 65 -1.51 -7.08 3.03
CA GLU A 65 -1.73 -6.69 1.63
C GLU A 65 -1.01 -5.38 1.29
N VAL A 66 -1.02 -4.41 2.22
CA VAL A 66 -0.24 -3.17 2.09
C VAL A 66 1.25 -3.47 2.04
N VAL A 67 1.76 -4.40 2.87
CA VAL A 67 3.17 -4.81 2.83
C VAL A 67 3.53 -5.40 1.46
N GLU A 68 2.66 -6.23 0.87
CA GLU A 68 2.87 -6.78 -0.47
C GLU A 68 2.88 -5.69 -1.56
N LEU A 69 1.94 -4.74 -1.50
CA LEU A 69 1.89 -3.60 -2.41
C LEU A 69 3.19 -2.79 -2.38
N PHE A 70 3.67 -2.42 -1.18
CA PHE A 70 4.90 -1.63 -1.05
C PHE A 70 6.15 -2.41 -1.50
N LEU A 71 6.20 -3.72 -1.26
CA LEU A 71 7.26 -4.58 -1.79
C LEU A 71 7.25 -4.60 -3.32
N PHE A 72 6.08 -4.75 -3.93
CA PHE A 72 5.91 -4.74 -5.37
C PHE A 72 6.36 -3.40 -5.98
N LEU A 73 5.92 -2.29 -5.39
CA LEU A 73 6.31 -0.94 -5.82
C LEU A 73 7.81 -0.73 -5.69
N LYS A 74 8.44 -1.18 -4.60
CA LYS A 74 9.89 -1.10 -4.42
C LYS A 74 10.65 -1.92 -5.46
N ALA A 75 10.20 -3.13 -5.77
CA ALA A 75 10.82 -3.97 -6.80
C ALA A 75 10.69 -3.34 -8.20
N SER A 76 9.54 -2.74 -8.48
CA SER A 76 9.26 -2.05 -9.75
C SER A 76 10.06 -0.75 -9.89
N SER A 77 10.27 -0.02 -8.78
CA SER A 77 11.08 1.21 -8.73
C SER A 77 12.59 0.95 -8.81
N SER A 78 13.04 -0.21 -8.31
CA SER A 78 14.46 -0.59 -8.29
C SER A 78 14.97 -1.15 -9.62
N SER A 79 14.10 -1.29 -10.62
CA SER A 79 14.45 -1.77 -11.96
C SER A 79 14.75 -0.64 -12.96
N GLN A 80 14.90 0.60 -12.48
CA GLN A 80 15.40 1.75 -13.23
C GLN A 80 16.65 2.31 -12.54
N VAL A 81 17.74 1.54 -12.53
CA VAL A 81 19.12 2.02 -12.32
C VAL A 81 20.07 1.33 -13.28
#